data_AF-A0A4Z0A2U0-F1
#
_entry.id   AF-A0A4Z0A2U0-F1
#
_cell.length_a   1.000
_cell.length_b   1.000
_cell.length_c   1.000
_cell.angle_alpha   90.00
_cell.angle_beta   90.00
_cell.angle_gamma   90.00
#
_symmetry.space_group_name_H-M   'P 1'
#
loop_
_entity.id
_entity.type
_entity.pdbx_description
1 polymer ?
#
loop_
_entity_poly.entity_id
_entity_poly.type
_entity_poly.pdbx_seq_one_letter_code
_entity_poly.pdbx_strand_id
1 'polypeptide(L)'
;MQEATPPATSAPGSPNPELNPESDSYPPRPENHGSAPFSVLSGLFDKLQNERKPERRRKLLSAWFDHWRKEIGNDLYPVLRLILPQKDRERAIYGLKEKNLAKAYIKLIPLGTKDPDAIRLMNWKRPTERWKASGDFPTVLYETVSKRSSVIEGTLSVDEVNQVLDDLSKNIGKQ
;
A
#
# COMPACT_ATOMS: atom_id res chain seq x y z
N MET A 1 29.90 -50.05 0.57
CA MET A 1 29.41 -49.17 1.66
C MET A 1 29.83 -47.76 1.25
N GLN A 2 28.88 -46.94 0.79
CA GLN A 2 29.15 -45.57 0.32
C GLN A 2 28.95 -44.62 1.50
N GLU A 3 30.01 -43.89 1.86
CA GLU A 3 29.97 -42.80 2.85
C GLU A 3 29.42 -41.54 2.18
N ALA A 4 28.44 -40.90 2.83
CA ALA A 4 27.80 -39.69 2.34
C ALA A 4 28.52 -38.42 2.85
N THR A 5 28.66 -37.44 1.96
CA THR A 5 29.25 -36.11 2.16
C THR A 5 28.45 -35.25 3.15
N PRO A 6 29.08 -34.41 4.00
CA PRO A 6 28.34 -33.51 4.89
C PRO A 6 27.74 -32.29 4.13
N PRO A 7 26.57 -31.77 4.55
CA PRO A 7 25.93 -30.61 3.93
C PRO A 7 26.49 -29.26 4.41
N ALA A 8 26.17 -28.23 3.63
CA ALA A 8 26.81 -26.93 3.53
C ALA A 8 26.65 -25.97 4.71
N THR A 9 27.69 -25.15 4.86
CA THR A 9 27.86 -23.92 5.65
C THR A 9 26.61 -23.02 5.75
N SER A 10 26.20 -22.74 6.98
CA SER A 10 25.18 -21.75 7.35
C SER A 10 25.64 -20.32 7.02
N ALA A 11 24.79 -19.53 6.37
CA ALA A 11 25.02 -18.11 6.09
C ALA A 11 25.08 -17.26 7.39
N PRO A 12 25.81 -16.14 7.43
CA PRO A 12 25.93 -15.32 8.64
C PRO A 12 24.60 -14.60 8.93
N GLY A 13 23.98 -14.99 10.04
CA GLY A 13 22.77 -14.37 10.57
C GLY A 13 23.02 -12.93 11.00
N SER A 14 22.01 -12.08 10.78
CA SER A 14 21.98 -10.74 11.37
C SER A 14 22.11 -10.82 12.90
N PRO A 15 22.70 -9.81 13.56
CA PRO A 15 22.89 -9.84 15.02
C PRO A 15 21.52 -9.95 15.68
N ASN A 16 21.28 -11.08 16.35
CA ASN A 16 20.16 -11.23 17.25
C ASN A 16 20.55 -10.49 18.53
N PRO A 17 19.83 -9.43 18.96
CA PRO A 17 20.13 -8.81 20.24
C PRO A 17 19.95 -9.87 21.32
N GLU A 18 21.03 -10.16 22.06
CA GLU A 18 20.98 -11.03 23.23
C GLU A 18 19.97 -10.45 24.22
N LEU A 19 18.83 -11.12 24.36
CA LEU A 19 17.79 -10.74 25.31
C LEU A 19 18.30 -11.06 26.73
N ASN A 20 18.75 -10.03 27.44
CA ASN A 20 19.01 -10.12 28.86
C ASN A 20 17.69 -10.37 29.61
N PRO A 21 17.55 -11.44 30.39
CA PRO A 21 16.27 -11.85 31.01
C PRO A 21 15.86 -11.01 32.24
N GLU A 22 16.56 -9.91 32.58
CA GLU A 22 16.30 -9.11 33.78
C GLU A 22 15.82 -7.66 33.51
N SER A 23 15.33 -7.36 32.31
CA SER A 23 14.62 -6.09 32.05
C SER A 23 13.33 -6.35 31.25
N ASP A 24 12.27 -6.79 31.94
CA ASP A 24 10.92 -7.05 31.39
C ASP A 24 10.17 -5.79 30.88
N SER A 25 10.87 -4.68 30.71
CA SER A 25 10.30 -3.45 30.15
C SER A 25 10.63 -3.38 28.67
N TYR A 26 9.68 -3.77 27.81
CA TYR A 26 9.73 -3.37 26.41
C TYR A 26 9.92 -1.85 26.37
N PRO A 27 10.85 -1.30 25.55
CA PRO A 27 10.97 0.14 25.43
C PRO A 27 9.60 0.74 25.06
N PRO A 28 9.31 1.96 25.54
CA PRO A 28 8.06 2.63 25.20
C PRO A 28 7.92 2.68 23.68
N ARG A 29 6.68 2.60 23.21
CA ARG A 29 6.41 2.67 21.77
C ARG A 29 7.06 3.93 21.23
N PRO A 30 7.82 3.84 20.13
CA PRO A 30 8.28 5.03 19.46
C PRO A 30 7.08 5.94 19.14
N GLU A 31 7.25 7.23 19.32
CA GLU A 31 6.22 8.20 18.99
C GLU A 31 6.63 8.99 17.75
N ASN A 32 5.65 9.35 16.94
CA ASN A 32 5.82 10.31 15.85
C ASN A 32 5.34 11.68 16.33
N HIS A 33 6.00 12.74 15.86
CA HIS A 33 5.68 14.13 16.16
C HIS A 33 4.89 14.83 15.04
N GLY A 34 4.44 14.06 14.03
CA GLY A 34 3.60 14.55 12.94
C GLY A 34 3.22 13.45 11.95
N SER A 35 2.69 13.85 10.78
CA SER A 35 2.39 12.95 9.66
C SER A 35 2.90 13.54 8.35
N ALA A 36 3.24 12.67 7.40
CA ALA A 36 3.66 13.10 6.06
C ALA A 36 2.46 13.15 5.09
N PRO A 37 2.50 13.99 4.05
CA PRO A 37 1.54 13.92 2.95
C PRO A 37 1.54 12.53 2.31
N PHE A 38 0.36 11.95 2.06
CA PHE A 38 0.22 10.64 1.44
C PHE A 38 0.77 10.59 0.00
N SER A 39 0.83 11.74 -0.67
CA SER A 39 1.47 11.89 -1.99
C SER A 39 2.94 11.47 -1.98
N VAL A 40 3.67 11.72 -0.88
CA VAL A 40 5.08 11.31 -0.73
C VAL A 40 5.20 9.78 -0.66
N LEU A 41 4.26 9.11 0.02
CA LEU A 41 4.21 7.65 0.09
C LEU A 41 3.78 7.03 -1.24
N SER A 42 2.81 7.64 -1.93
CA SER A 42 2.38 7.19 -3.26
C SER A 42 3.53 7.29 -4.28
N GLY A 43 4.30 8.38 -4.25
CA GLY A 43 5.49 8.53 -5.08
C GLY A 43 6.57 7.48 -4.79
N LEU A 44 6.67 6.97 -3.57
CA LEU A 44 7.51 5.80 -3.27
C LEU A 44 6.96 4.54 -3.97
N PHE A 45 5.65 4.29 -3.92
CA PHE A 45 5.03 3.15 -4.59
C PHE A 45 5.26 3.17 -6.10
N ASP A 46 5.13 4.33 -6.75
CA ASP A 46 5.38 4.47 -8.19
C ASP A 46 6.84 4.16 -8.54
N LYS A 47 7.79 4.68 -7.75
CA LYS A 47 9.22 4.39 -7.92
C LYS A 47 9.51 2.90 -7.73
N LEU A 48 8.91 2.29 -6.72
CA LEU A 48 9.07 0.86 -6.44
C LEU A 48 8.42 0.00 -7.52
N GLN A 49 7.26 0.35 -8.04
CA GLN A 49 6.59 -0.40 -9.10
C GLN A 49 7.44 -0.46 -10.38
N ASN A 50 8.12 0.63 -10.71
CA ASN A 50 8.93 0.73 -11.92
C ASN A 50 10.37 0.18 -11.77
N GLU A 51 10.90 0.07 -10.54
CA GLU A 51 12.22 -0.47 -10.30
C GLU A 51 12.21 -2.00 -10.21
N ARG A 52 12.87 -2.65 -11.18
CA ARG A 52 12.95 -4.11 -11.30
C ARG A 52 14.08 -4.72 -10.48
N LYS A 53 15.13 -3.95 -10.14
CA LYS A 53 16.31 -4.46 -9.44
C LYS A 53 16.08 -4.50 -7.93
N PRO A 54 16.09 -5.69 -7.27
CA PRO A 54 15.82 -5.82 -5.84
C PRO A 54 16.73 -4.94 -4.96
N GLU A 55 18.01 -4.84 -5.30
CA GLU A 55 19.00 -4.07 -4.55
C GLU A 55 18.67 -2.58 -4.57
N ARG A 56 18.19 -2.07 -5.72
CA ARG A 56 17.78 -0.67 -5.85
C ARG A 56 16.48 -0.41 -5.09
N ARG A 57 15.51 -1.34 -5.14
CA ARG A 57 14.28 -1.26 -4.32
C ARG A 57 14.62 -1.18 -2.83
N ARG A 58 15.55 -2.01 -2.35
CA ARG A 58 16.01 -1.99 -0.96
C ARG A 58 16.66 -0.65 -0.58
N LYS A 59 17.50 -0.09 -1.46
CA LYS A 59 18.11 1.23 -1.24
C LYS A 59 17.07 2.34 -1.17
N LEU A 60 16.07 2.33 -2.06
CA LEU A 60 14.97 3.30 -2.04
C LEU A 60 14.18 3.23 -0.73
N LEU A 61 13.81 2.02 -0.29
CA LEU A 61 13.12 1.82 0.98
C LEU A 61 13.96 2.27 2.18
N SER A 62 15.24 1.90 2.22
CA SER A 62 16.14 2.31 3.31
C SER A 62 16.22 3.83 3.40
N ALA A 63 16.51 4.51 2.29
CA ALA A 63 16.61 5.96 2.25
C ALA A 63 15.30 6.64 2.66
N TRP A 64 14.16 6.09 2.25
CA TRP A 64 12.85 6.61 2.63
C TRP A 64 12.57 6.45 4.14
N PHE A 65 12.85 5.28 4.72
CA PHE A 65 12.68 5.05 6.16
C PHE A 65 13.65 5.89 6.99
N ASP A 66 14.89 6.07 6.53
CA ASP A 66 15.88 6.91 7.21
C ASP A 66 15.45 8.39 7.20
N HIS A 67 14.79 8.84 6.12
CA HIS A 67 14.21 10.18 6.06
C HIS A 67 12.99 10.30 6.98
N TRP A 68 12.06 9.33 6.97
CA TRP A 68 10.91 9.31 7.87
C TRP A 68 11.33 9.41 9.34
N ARG A 69 12.32 8.62 9.75
CA ARG A 69 12.82 8.64 11.14
C ARG A 69 13.39 9.99 11.56
N LYS A 70 13.97 10.73 10.63
CA LYS A 70 14.52 12.07 10.88
C LYS A 70 13.43 13.13 10.96
N GLU A 71 12.46 13.09 10.03
CA GLU A 71 11.47 14.17 9.89
C GLU A 71 10.22 13.95 10.74
N ILE A 72 9.78 12.70 10.95
CA ILE A 72 8.47 12.37 11.51
C ILE A 72 8.57 11.61 12.84
N GLY A 73 9.53 10.71 12.97
CA GLY A 73 9.75 9.94 14.18
C GLY A 73 10.02 8.46 13.93
N ASN A 74 10.29 7.75 15.02
CA ASN A 74 10.76 6.36 14.96
C ASN A 74 9.63 5.34 14.77
N ASP A 75 8.37 5.77 14.82
CA ASP A 75 7.23 4.88 14.55
C ASP A 75 6.95 4.78 13.05
N LEU A 76 7.24 3.61 12.50
CA LEU A 76 6.98 3.29 11.10
C LEU A 76 5.65 2.58 10.89
N TYR A 77 4.90 2.26 11.96
CA TYR A 77 3.67 1.49 11.86
C TYR A 77 2.62 2.11 10.93
N PRO A 78 2.33 3.43 10.97
CA PRO A 78 1.33 4.06 10.10
C PRO A 78 1.62 3.90 8.60
N VAL A 79 2.91 3.77 8.24
CA VAL A 79 3.35 3.59 6.86
C VAL A 79 3.46 2.11 6.51
N LEU A 80 4.03 1.30 7.40
CA LEU A 80 4.25 -0.13 7.16
C LEU A 80 2.96 -0.88 6.89
N ARG A 81 1.86 -0.51 7.57
CA ARG A 81 0.54 -1.09 7.30
C ARG A 81 0.00 -0.79 5.90
N LEU A 82 0.40 0.32 5.29
CA LEU A 82 0.04 0.69 3.92
C LEU A 82 0.98 0.05 2.89
N ILE A 83 2.26 -0.12 3.21
CA ILE A 83 3.24 -0.81 2.36
C ILE A 83 2.97 -2.32 2.31
N LEU A 84 2.57 -2.91 3.45
CA LEU A 84 2.34 -4.34 3.62
C LEU A 84 0.89 -4.60 4.10
N PRO A 85 -0.12 -4.29 3.27
CA PRO A 85 -1.53 -4.43 3.66
C PRO A 85 -1.91 -5.86 4.08
N GLN A 86 -1.25 -6.88 3.50
CA GLN A 86 -1.44 -8.29 3.84
C GLN A 86 -0.96 -8.67 5.26
N LYS A 87 -0.20 -7.79 5.92
CA LYS A 87 0.27 -7.96 7.29
C LYS A 87 -0.50 -7.08 8.28
N ASP A 88 -1.42 -6.25 7.81
CA ASP A 88 -2.32 -5.48 8.67
C ASP A 88 -3.37 -6.44 9.27
N ARG A 89 -3.27 -6.66 10.59
CA ARG A 89 -4.19 -7.52 11.35
C ARG A 89 -5.31 -6.73 12.02
N GLU A 90 -5.18 -5.40 12.11
CA GLU A 90 -6.17 -4.54 12.76
C GLU A 90 -7.36 -4.31 11.83
N ARG A 91 -7.09 -4.13 10.53
CA ARG A 91 -8.11 -3.95 9.49
C ARG A 91 -8.40 -5.28 8.80
N ALA A 92 -9.27 -6.09 9.40
CA ALA A 92 -9.52 -7.46 8.92
C ALA A 92 -10.09 -7.52 7.49
N ILE A 93 -11.12 -6.72 7.18
CA ILE A 93 -11.82 -6.70 5.89
C ILE A 93 -12.26 -5.24 5.65
N TYR A 94 -12.44 -4.82 4.39
CA TYR A 94 -13.01 -3.50 4.04
C TYR A 94 -14.43 -3.58 3.44
N GLY A 95 -14.89 -4.77 3.06
CA GLY A 95 -16.19 -4.98 2.42
C GLY A 95 -16.30 -4.39 1.01
N LEU A 96 -15.19 -3.88 0.45
CA LEU A 96 -15.15 -3.27 -0.87
C LEU A 96 -14.95 -4.32 -1.96
N LYS A 97 -15.87 -4.35 -2.91
CA LYS A 97 -15.72 -5.07 -4.18
C LYS A 97 -15.55 -4.07 -5.31
N GLU A 98 -14.76 -4.42 -6.31
CA GLU A 98 -14.43 -3.57 -7.46
C GLU A 98 -15.70 -3.08 -8.18
N LYS A 99 -16.73 -3.92 -8.26
CA LYS A 99 -18.02 -3.54 -8.86
C LYS A 99 -18.74 -2.42 -8.09
N ASN A 100 -18.64 -2.40 -6.76
CA ASN A 100 -19.24 -1.35 -5.94
C ASN A 100 -18.42 -0.05 -6.02
N LEU A 101 -17.09 -0.17 -6.05
CA LEU A 101 -16.21 0.96 -6.32
C LEU A 101 -16.51 1.59 -7.68
N ALA A 102 -16.63 0.78 -8.74
CA ALA A 102 -16.99 1.27 -10.07
C ALA A 102 -18.29 2.09 -10.07
N LYS A 103 -19.35 1.59 -9.41
CA LYS A 103 -20.62 2.32 -9.27
C LYS A 103 -20.46 3.64 -8.51
N ALA A 104 -19.68 3.65 -7.43
CA ALA A 104 -19.42 4.85 -6.65
C ALA A 104 -18.70 5.92 -7.49
N TYR A 105 -17.65 5.54 -8.22
CA TYR A 105 -16.91 6.46 -9.08
C TYR A 105 -17.74 6.98 -10.27
N ILE A 106 -18.59 6.13 -10.87
CA ILE A 106 -19.52 6.57 -11.93
C ILE A 106 -20.47 7.66 -11.40
N LYS A 107 -20.98 7.48 -10.18
CA LYS A 107 -21.86 8.47 -9.53
C LYS A 107 -21.11 9.76 -9.15
N LEU A 108 -19.85 9.65 -8.72
CA LEU A 108 -19.01 10.77 -8.30
C LEU A 108 -18.57 11.65 -9.49
N ILE A 109 -18.27 11.04 -10.65
CA ILE A 109 -17.75 11.69 -11.87
C ILE A 109 -18.88 12.03 -12.88
N PRO A 110 -20.12 12.15 -12.41
CA PRO A 110 -21.38 11.96 -13.15
C PRO A 110 -21.27 11.33 -14.57
N LEU A 111 -20.78 10.09 -14.67
CA LEU A 111 -20.72 9.40 -15.96
C LEU A 111 -22.09 8.83 -16.35
N GLY A 112 -22.48 8.99 -17.61
CA GLY A 112 -23.65 8.33 -18.18
C GLY A 112 -23.47 6.82 -18.21
N THR A 113 -24.53 6.05 -17.96
CA THR A 113 -24.48 4.58 -17.98
C THR A 113 -24.08 3.99 -19.33
N LYS A 114 -24.24 4.77 -20.40
CA LYS A 114 -23.86 4.42 -21.79
C LYS A 114 -22.47 4.92 -22.18
N ASP A 115 -21.81 5.68 -21.32
CA ASP A 115 -20.49 6.23 -21.63
C ASP A 115 -19.46 5.10 -21.74
N PRO A 116 -18.54 5.15 -22.73
CA PRO A 116 -17.52 4.13 -22.90
C PRO A 116 -16.72 3.84 -21.62
N ASP A 117 -16.40 4.90 -20.86
CA ASP A 117 -15.64 4.77 -19.61
C ASP A 117 -16.46 4.15 -18.47
N ALA A 118 -17.76 4.44 -18.37
CA ALA A 118 -18.63 3.80 -17.39
C ALA A 118 -18.81 2.30 -17.69
N ILE A 119 -19.01 1.95 -18.96
CA ILE A 119 -19.09 0.56 -19.41
C ILE A 119 -17.75 -0.16 -19.15
N ARG A 120 -16.62 0.51 -19.40
CA ARG A 120 -15.28 -0.02 -19.16
C ARG A 120 -15.00 -0.28 -17.68
N LEU A 121 -15.34 0.66 -16.79
CA LEU A 121 -15.23 0.52 -15.34
C LEU A 121 -16.06 -0.66 -14.81
N MET A 122 -17.32 -0.76 -15.27
CA MET A 122 -18.21 -1.86 -14.86
C MET A 122 -17.74 -3.22 -15.38
N ASN A 123 -17.07 -3.24 -16.53
CA ASN A 123 -16.57 -4.46 -17.18
C ASN A 123 -15.04 -4.53 -17.18
N TRP A 124 -14.39 -4.15 -16.08
CA TRP A 124 -12.94 -3.99 -16.00
C TRP A 124 -12.13 -5.25 -16.37
N LYS A 125 -12.72 -6.44 -16.21
CA LYS A 125 -12.12 -7.74 -16.56
C LYS A 125 -12.16 -8.08 -18.06
N ARG A 126 -13.04 -7.44 -18.85
CA ARG A 126 -13.24 -7.84 -20.26
C ARG A 126 -12.06 -7.35 -21.10
N PRO A 127 -11.30 -8.26 -21.74
CA PRO A 127 -10.27 -7.86 -22.69
C PRO A 127 -10.91 -7.13 -23.87
N THR A 128 -10.33 -6.01 -24.25
CA THR A 128 -10.73 -5.25 -25.44
C THR A 128 -9.47 -4.90 -26.21
N GLU A 129 -9.49 -4.99 -27.54
CA GLU A 129 -8.32 -4.67 -28.38
C GLU A 129 -7.76 -3.26 -28.14
N ARG A 130 -8.62 -2.33 -27.71
CA ARG A 130 -8.24 -0.94 -27.37
C ARG A 130 -7.56 -0.79 -26.01
N TRP A 131 -7.71 -1.74 -25.08
CA TRP A 131 -7.34 -1.56 -23.67
C TRP A 131 -6.40 -2.65 -23.16
N LYS A 132 -5.11 -2.30 -23.05
CA LYS A 132 -4.06 -3.21 -22.55
C LYS A 132 -4.20 -3.54 -21.05
N ALA A 133 -4.85 -2.69 -20.25
CA ALA A 133 -5.04 -2.85 -18.80
C ALA A 133 -6.27 -3.71 -18.41
N SER A 134 -6.61 -4.73 -19.21
CA SER A 134 -7.78 -5.56 -18.91
C SER A 134 -7.45 -6.54 -17.78
N GLY A 135 -8.29 -6.61 -16.74
CA GLY A 135 -8.03 -7.45 -15.56
C GLY A 135 -7.27 -6.77 -14.42
N ASP A 136 -7.02 -5.46 -14.50
CA ASP A 136 -6.44 -4.64 -13.43
C ASP A 136 -7.37 -3.46 -13.12
N PHE A 137 -8.25 -3.62 -12.12
CA PHE A 137 -9.24 -2.58 -11.78
C PHE A 137 -8.60 -1.23 -11.37
N PRO A 138 -7.60 -1.18 -10.48
CA PRO A 138 -6.89 0.06 -10.15
C PRO A 138 -6.40 0.84 -11.36
N THR A 139 -5.74 0.17 -12.31
CA THR A 139 -5.21 0.84 -13.52
C THR A 139 -6.34 1.39 -14.40
N VAL A 140 -7.42 0.62 -14.59
CA VAL A 140 -8.59 1.07 -15.36
C VAL A 140 -9.28 2.28 -14.73
N LEU A 141 -9.37 2.28 -13.41
CA LEU A 141 -9.93 3.40 -12.66
C LEU A 141 -9.05 4.64 -12.79
N TYR A 142 -7.73 4.49 -12.64
CA TYR A 142 -6.77 5.57 -12.82
C TYR A 142 -6.87 6.19 -14.22
N GLU A 143 -6.91 5.39 -15.30
CA GLU A 143 -7.10 5.88 -16.68
C GLU A 143 -8.42 6.66 -16.87
N THR A 144 -9.46 6.31 -16.12
CA THR A 144 -10.77 6.98 -16.22
C THR A 144 -10.79 8.31 -15.47
N VAL A 145 -10.21 8.34 -14.27
CA VAL A 145 -10.15 9.52 -13.40
C VAL A 145 -9.16 10.55 -13.92
N SER A 146 -7.97 10.13 -14.36
CA SER A 146 -6.91 11.02 -14.88
C SER A 146 -7.35 11.87 -16.07
N LYS A 147 -8.26 11.38 -16.92
CA LYS A 147 -8.82 12.14 -18.05
C LYS A 147 -9.69 13.33 -17.63
N ARG A 148 -10.16 13.36 -16.37
CA ARG A 148 -11.21 14.27 -15.88
C ARG A 148 -10.82 15.04 -14.63
N SER A 149 -9.85 14.54 -13.87
CA SER A 149 -9.35 15.20 -12.67
C SER A 149 -8.46 16.37 -13.06
N SER A 150 -8.74 17.56 -12.51
CA SER A 150 -7.83 18.70 -12.51
C SER A 150 -6.90 18.70 -11.29
N VAL A 151 -7.14 17.82 -10.31
CA VAL A 151 -6.32 17.69 -9.11
C VAL A 151 -5.10 16.84 -9.45
N ILE A 152 -3.93 17.45 -9.30
CA ILE A 152 -2.62 16.83 -9.61
C ILE A 152 -2.01 16.24 -8.32
N GLU A 153 -2.27 16.84 -7.16
CA GLU A 153 -1.73 16.39 -5.87
C GLU A 153 -2.84 16.23 -4.81
N GLY A 154 -2.79 15.13 -4.07
CA GLY A 154 -3.69 14.88 -2.95
C GLY A 154 -3.28 15.66 -1.70
N THR A 155 -4.27 16.12 -0.93
CA THR A 155 -4.05 16.91 0.30
C THR A 155 -4.01 16.09 1.57
N LEU A 156 -4.38 14.80 1.51
CA LEU A 156 -4.44 13.93 2.68
C LEU A 156 -3.05 13.52 3.15
N SER A 157 -2.87 13.50 4.46
CA SER A 157 -1.74 12.89 5.16
C SER A 157 -1.89 11.37 5.28
N VAL A 158 -0.79 10.70 5.64
CA VAL A 158 -0.79 9.26 5.93
C VAL A 158 -1.77 8.91 7.06
N ASP A 159 -1.86 9.76 8.08
CA ASP A 159 -2.72 9.52 9.25
C ASP A 159 -4.19 9.69 8.88
N GLU A 160 -4.54 10.70 8.09
CA GLU A 160 -5.92 10.88 7.60
C GLU A 160 -6.36 9.73 6.69
N VAL A 161 -5.48 9.25 5.81
CA VAL A 161 -5.77 8.05 5.00
C VAL A 161 -5.99 6.84 5.88
N ASN A 162 -5.15 6.65 6.89
CA ASN A 162 -5.31 5.57 7.85
C ASN A 162 -6.66 5.68 8.60
N GLN A 163 -7.03 6.88 9.06
CA GLN A 163 -8.29 7.13 9.75
C GLN A 163 -9.49 6.78 8.86
N VAL A 164 -9.49 7.18 7.58
CA VAL A 164 -10.56 6.83 6.64
C VAL A 164 -10.65 5.31 6.42
N LEU A 165 -9.52 4.62 6.34
CA LEU A 165 -9.48 3.16 6.22
C LEU A 165 -9.96 2.46 7.50
N ASP A 166 -9.65 3.02 8.67
CA ASP A 166 -10.14 2.54 9.96
C ASP A 166 -11.66 2.68 10.05
N ASP A 167 -12.20 3.84 9.67
CA ASP A 167 -13.64 4.09 9.68
C ASP A 167 -14.38 3.19 8.68
N LEU A 168 -13.77 2.92 7.52
CA LEU A 168 -14.30 1.97 6.56
C LEU A 168 -14.33 0.55 7.14
N SER A 169 -13.27 0.11 7.81
CA SER A 169 -13.19 -1.23 8.41
C SER A 169 -14.21 -1.42 9.55
N LYS A 170 -14.49 -0.36 10.33
CA LYS A 170 -15.45 -0.38 11.45
C LYS A 170 -16.91 -0.40 10.99
N ASN A 171 -17.22 0.14 9.82
CA ASN A 171 -18.60 0.34 9.34
C ASN A 171 -19.10 -0.76 8.38
N ILE A 172 -18.46 -1.94 8.38
CA ILE A 172 -18.85 -3.07 7.53
C ILE A 172 -20.19 -3.63 8.04
N GLY A 173 -21.26 -3.37 7.29
CA GLY A 173 -22.62 -3.86 7.58
C GLY A 173 -23.68 -2.78 7.81
N LYS A 174 -23.33 -1.49 7.75
CA LYS A 174 -24.30 -0.37 7.82
C LYS A 174 -24.73 0.17 6.45
N GLN A 175 -24.45 -0.55 5.36
CA GLN A 175 -24.81 -0.16 3.98
C GLN A 175 -26.01 -0.94 3.46
#